data_AF-A0A852T5N5-F1
#
_entry.id   AF-A0A852T5N5-F1
#
_cell.length_a   1.000
_cell.length_b   1.000
_cell.length_c   1.000
_cell.angle_alpha   90.00
_cell.angle_beta   90.00
_cell.angle_gamma   90.00
#
_symmetry.space_group_name_H-M   'P 1'
#
loop_
_entity.id
_entity.type
_entity.pdbx_description
1 polymer ?
#
loop_
_entity_poly.entity_id
_entity_poly.type
_entity_poly.pdbx_seq_one_letter_code
_entity_poly.pdbx_strand_id
1 'polypeptide(L)'
;MWDTATRIPFDPALLTERSDTAARVRLMALLVRQPGITMDELHGMHLPGLFADLRSFHRAGLIRTSTTPPRFFERDTRVYPVCDGTGDGTAPS
;
A
#
# COMPACT_ATOMS: atom_id res chain seq x y z
N MET A 1 5.40 -20.50 17.13
CA MET A 1 4.04 -20.37 16.58
C MET A 1 3.96 -19.01 15.92
N TRP A 2 3.60 -18.91 14.65
CA TRP A 2 3.44 -17.60 13.98
C TRP A 2 2.20 -16.91 14.56
N ASP A 3 2.34 -15.65 14.99
CA ASP A 3 1.21 -14.84 15.45
C ASP A 3 0.41 -14.35 14.23
N THR A 4 -0.64 -15.09 13.87
CA THR A 4 -1.51 -14.78 12.74
C THR A 4 -2.55 -13.71 13.06
N ALA A 5 -2.71 -13.35 14.34
CA ALA A 5 -3.59 -12.27 14.79
C ALA A 5 -2.99 -10.90 14.43
N THR A 6 -1.67 -10.79 14.48
CA THR A 6 -0.94 -9.54 14.20
C THR A 6 -0.37 -9.52 12.78
N ARG A 7 0.01 -10.68 12.24
CA ARG A 7 0.69 -10.79 10.95
C ARG A 7 -0.17 -11.44 9.88
N ILE A 8 -0.01 -10.97 8.66
CA ILE A 8 -0.53 -11.62 7.46
C ILE A 8 0.24 -12.95 7.30
N PRO A 9 -0.47 -14.09 7.12
CA PRO A 9 0.18 -15.37 6.85
C PRO A 9 1.08 -15.26 5.62
N PHE A 10 2.29 -15.79 5.71
CA PHE A 10 3.17 -15.82 4.55
C PHE A 10 2.62 -16.78 3.50
N ASP A 11 2.28 -16.24 2.33
CA ASP A 11 1.90 -17.02 1.15
C ASP A 11 3.01 -16.90 0.07
N PRO A 12 3.61 -18.02 -0.38
CA PRO A 12 4.64 -18.00 -1.42
C PRO A 12 4.12 -17.46 -2.77
N ALA A 13 2.81 -17.46 -3.02
CA ALA A 13 2.22 -16.81 -4.19
C ALA A 13 2.58 -15.31 -4.24
N LEU A 14 2.73 -14.65 -3.08
CA LEU A 14 3.12 -13.24 -2.95
C LEU A 14 4.50 -12.93 -3.54
N LEU A 15 5.35 -13.94 -3.73
CA LEU A 15 6.67 -13.80 -4.34
C LEU A 15 6.68 -14.05 -5.85
N THR A 16 5.63 -14.69 -6.39
CA THR A 16 5.61 -15.19 -7.77
C THR A 16 4.55 -14.50 -8.62
N GLU A 17 3.47 -14.02 -8.00
CA GLU A 17 2.42 -13.28 -8.69
C GLU A 17 2.92 -11.91 -9.14
N ARG A 18 2.70 -11.63 -10.42
CA ARG A 18 3.03 -10.36 -11.04
C ARG A 18 1.76 -9.56 -11.23
N SER A 19 1.79 -8.31 -10.81
CA SER A 19 0.78 -7.34 -11.22
C SER A 19 1.04 -6.90 -12.67
N ASP A 20 -0.04 -6.52 -13.35
CA ASP A 20 0.04 -5.78 -14.61
C ASP A 20 -0.11 -4.27 -14.37
N THR A 21 0.13 -3.46 -15.40
CA THR A 21 0.01 -2.00 -15.31
C THR A 21 -1.40 -1.54 -14.90
N ALA A 22 -2.45 -2.24 -15.36
CA ALA A 22 -3.82 -1.87 -15.04
C ALA A 22 -4.17 -2.18 -13.57
N ALA A 23 -3.61 -3.24 -13.00
CA ALA A 23 -3.71 -3.58 -11.59
C ALA A 23 -2.98 -2.54 -10.72
N ARG A 24 -1.78 -2.13 -11.13
CA ARG A 24 -1.02 -1.04 -10.45
C ARG A 24 -1.80 0.27 -10.41
N VAL A 25 -2.41 0.67 -11.53
CA VAL A 25 -3.23 1.88 -11.61
C VAL A 25 -4.47 1.75 -10.71
N ARG A 26 -5.16 0.60 -10.74
CA ARG A 26 -6.31 0.33 -9.87
C ARG A 26 -5.96 0.36 -8.39
N LEU A 27 -4.80 -0.19 -8.01
CA LEU A 27 -4.29 -0.14 -6.64
C LEU A 27 -4.03 1.31 -6.22
N MET A 28 -3.35 2.11 -7.04
CA MET A 28 -3.13 3.53 -6.70
C MET A 28 -4.44 4.31 -6.57
N ALA A 29 -5.39 4.11 -7.50
CA ALA A 29 -6.71 4.75 -7.42
C ALA A 29 -7.48 4.35 -6.15
N LEU A 30 -7.36 3.09 -5.72
CA LEU A 30 -7.92 2.61 -4.46
C LEU A 30 -7.31 3.34 -3.26
N LEU A 31 -5.98 3.47 -3.20
CA LEU A 31 -5.28 4.15 -2.12
C LEU A 31 -5.65 5.63 -2.04
N VAL A 32 -5.85 6.30 -3.18
CA VAL A 32 -6.36 7.68 -3.25
C VAL A 32 -7.79 7.78 -2.73
N ARG A 33 -8.66 6.84 -3.10
CA ARG A 33 -10.07 6.82 -2.68
C ARG A 33 -10.24 6.47 -1.21
N GLN A 34 -9.36 5.64 -0.65
CA GLN A 34 -9.40 5.18 0.75
C GLN A 34 -8.04 5.35 1.44
N PRO A 35 -7.64 6.60 1.77
CA PRO A 35 -6.41 6.85 2.50
C PRO A 35 -6.41 6.18 3.87
N GLY A 36 -5.36 5.44 4.19
CA GLY A 36 -5.22 4.76 5.48
C GLY A 36 -5.82 3.35 5.53
N ILE A 37 -6.20 2.78 4.38
CA ILE A 37 -6.57 1.36 4.26
C ILE A 37 -5.49 0.48 4.88
N THR A 38 -5.92 -0.53 5.64
CA THR A 38 -5.03 -1.42 6.36
C THR A 38 -4.45 -2.51 5.45
N MET A 39 -3.33 -3.09 5.84
CA MET A 39 -2.74 -4.22 5.13
C MET A 39 -3.63 -5.47 5.20
N ASP A 40 -4.42 -5.64 6.27
CA ASP A 40 -5.41 -6.72 6.35
C ASP A 40 -6.50 -6.58 5.29
N GLU A 41 -7.05 -5.38 5.13
CA GLU A 41 -8.04 -5.08 4.10
C GLU A 41 -7.45 -5.26 2.69
N LEU A 42 -6.24 -4.73 2.44
CA LEU A 42 -5.54 -4.90 1.16
C LEU A 42 -5.28 -6.37 0.83
N HIS A 43 -4.85 -7.16 1.81
CA HIS A 43 -4.61 -8.59 1.65
C HIS A 43 -5.90 -9.37 1.38
N GLY A 44 -6.99 -9.04 2.08
CA GLY A 44 -8.30 -9.66 1.87
C GLY A 44 -8.87 -9.50 0.46
N MET A 45 -8.39 -8.52 -0.32
CA MET A 45 -8.78 -8.33 -1.72
C MET A 45 -8.04 -9.25 -2.71
N HIS A 46 -7.05 -10.03 -2.27
CA HIS A 46 -6.30 -10.99 -3.11
C HIS A 46 -5.75 -10.35 -4.40
N LEU A 47 -5.14 -9.17 -4.28
CA LEU A 47 -4.57 -8.43 -5.41
C LEU A 47 -3.22 -9.04 -5.83
N PRO A 48 -3.06 -9.50 -7.08
CA PRO A 48 -1.80 -10.09 -7.54
C PRO A 48 -0.65 -9.08 -7.46
N GLY A 49 0.50 -9.50 -6.93
CA GLY A 49 1.70 -8.65 -6.84
C GLY A 49 1.61 -7.48 -5.84
N LEU A 50 0.59 -7.44 -4.98
CA LEU A 50 0.33 -6.35 -4.02
C LEU A 50 1.59 -5.88 -3.27
N PHE A 51 2.32 -6.80 -2.64
CA PHE A 51 3.50 -6.44 -1.84
C PHE A 51 4.63 -5.86 -2.68
N ALA A 52 4.83 -6.37 -3.89
CA ALA A 52 5.84 -5.86 -4.81
C ALA A 52 5.48 -4.42 -5.25
N ASP A 53 4.21 -4.17 -5.53
CA ASP A 53 3.71 -2.85 -5.90
C ASP A 53 3.80 -1.85 -4.75
N LEU A 54 3.34 -2.20 -3.56
CA LEU A 54 3.45 -1.34 -2.38
C LEU A 54 4.90 -0.99 -2.06
N ARG A 55 5.82 -1.96 -2.14
CA ARG A 55 7.25 -1.72 -1.96
C ARG A 55 7.81 -0.79 -3.05
N SER A 56 7.38 -0.98 -4.29
CA SER A 56 7.74 -0.12 -5.43
C SER A 56 7.24 1.32 -5.22
N PHE A 57 5.97 1.50 -4.85
CA PHE A 57 5.37 2.81 -4.59
C PHE A 57 6.02 3.53 -3.42
N HIS A 58 6.29 2.83 -2.32
CA HIS A 58 6.96 3.41 -1.15
C HIS A 58 8.38 3.86 -1.51
N ARG A 59 9.13 3.05 -2.27
CA ARG A 59 10.46 3.43 -2.78
C ARG A 59 10.41 4.63 -3.73
N ALA A 60 9.35 4.76 -4.51
CA ALA A 60 9.11 5.89 -5.40
C ALA A 60 8.55 7.13 -4.68
N GLY A 61 8.30 7.07 -3.37
CA GLY A 61 7.73 8.18 -2.60
C GLY A 61 6.25 8.43 -2.85
N LEU A 62 5.55 7.53 -3.54
CA LEU A 62 4.13 7.68 -3.91
C LEU A 62 3.17 7.34 -2.77
N ILE A 63 3.64 6.59 -1.77
CA ILE A 63 2.86 6.21 -0.59
C ILE A 63 3.72 6.34 0.68
N ARG A 64 3.04 6.51 1.81
CA ARG A 64 3.60 6.42 3.17
C ARG A 64 2.85 5.35 3.96
N THR A 65 3.47 4.88 5.03
CA THR A 65 2.86 3.90 5.95
C THR A 65 2.80 4.44 7.38
N SER A 66 1.91 3.90 8.23
CA SER A 66 1.82 4.27 9.65
C SER A 66 3.07 3.93 10.48
N THR A 67 3.95 3.07 9.96
CA THR A 67 5.20 2.64 10.61
C THR A 67 6.42 3.01 9.78
N THR A 68 7.53 3.35 10.45
CA THR A 68 8.85 3.53 9.81
C THR A 68 9.88 2.66 10.55
N PRO A 69 10.51 1.65 9.92
CA PRO A 69 10.38 1.23 8.52
C PRO A 69 8.99 0.63 8.20
N PRO A 70 8.59 0.55 6.91
CA PRO A 70 7.28 0.02 6.51
C PRO A 70 7.15 -1.47 6.83
N ARG A 71 6.07 -1.85 7.55
CA ARG A 71 5.82 -3.22 8.00
C ARG A 71 4.64 -3.86 7.26
N PHE A 72 4.75 -4.01 5.94
CA PHE A 72 3.63 -4.51 5.09
C PHE A 72 3.05 -5.88 5.50
N PHE A 73 3.75 -6.70 6.29
CA PHE A 73 3.23 -7.97 6.80
C PHE A 73 2.43 -7.85 8.11
N GLU A 74 2.39 -6.68 8.74
CA GLU A 74 1.56 -6.43 9.93
C GLU A 74 0.19 -5.94 9.48
N ARG A 75 -0.87 -6.63 9.92
CA ARG A 75 -2.28 -6.39 9.53
C ARG A 75 -2.72 -4.95 9.73
N ASP A 76 -2.33 -4.35 10.86
CA ASP A 76 -2.69 -2.98 11.25
C ASP A 76 -1.87 -1.88 10.56
N THR A 77 -0.88 -2.25 9.73
CA THR A 77 -0.13 -1.25 8.96
C THR A 77 -1.08 -0.55 8.00
N ARG A 78 -1.16 0.76 8.10
CA ARG A 78 -2.00 1.60 7.25
C ARG A 78 -1.18 2.19 6.11
N VAL A 79 -1.78 2.25 4.93
CA VAL A 79 -1.15 2.80 3.72
C VAL A 79 -1.85 4.09 3.31
N TYR A 80 -1.05 5.14 3.08
CA TYR A 80 -1.52 6.46 2.70
C TYR A 80 -0.91 6.87 1.37
N PRO A 81 -1.69 7.38 0.40
CA PRO A 81 -1.13 8.02 -0.78
C PRO A 81 -0.37 9.28 -0.37
N VAL A 82 0.76 9.55 -1.02
CA VAL A 82 1.39 10.86 -0.98
C VAL A 82 0.71 11.68 -2.06
N CYS A 83 -0.26 12.50 -1.65
CA CYS A 83 -0.77 13.55 -2.52
C CYS A 83 0.32 14.61 -2.58
N ASP A 84 1.03 14.73 -3.71
CA ASP A 84 1.80 15.93 -3.99
C ASP A 84 0.79 17.09 -4.10
N GLY A 85 0.58 17.77 -2.98
CA GLY A 85 -0.12 19.03 -2.94
C GLY A 85 0.70 20.11 -3.63
N THR A 86 0.88 20.02 -4.95
CA THR A 86 1.13 21.20 -5.79
C THR A 86 -0.20 21.67 -6.34
N GLY A 87 -1.12 21.95 -5.43
CA GLY A 87 -2.09 23.02 -5.56
C GLY A 87 -1.64 24.10 -4.60
N ASP A 88 -0.64 24.90 -5.01
CA ASP A 88 -0.31 26.14 -4.31
C ASP A 88 -1.47 27.11 -4.54
N GLY A 89 -2.45 27.02 -3.65
CA GLY A 89 -3.56 27.95 -3.52
C GLY A 89 -3.20 29.15 -2.65
N THR A 90 -1.95 29.61 -2.69
CA THR A 90 -1.54 30.86 -2.05
C THR A 90 -1.17 31.87 -3.12
N ALA A 91 -2.18 32.53 -3.70
CA ALA A 91 -1.95 33.86 -4.26
C ALA A 91 -1.81 34.82 -3.05
N PRO A 92 -0.65 35.44 -2.78
CA PRO A 92 -0.61 36.55 -1.85
C PRO A 92 -1.32 37.76 -2.47
N SER A 93 -2.11 38.41 -1.61
CA SER A 93 -2.89 39.63 -1.86
C SER A 93 -2.05 40.83 -2.26
#